data_AF-A0A3D4WBL9-F1
#
_entry.id   AF-A0A3D4WBL9-F1
#
_cell.length_a   1.000
_cell.length_b   1.000
_cell.length_c   1.000
_cell.angle_alpha   90.00
_cell.angle_beta   90.00
_cell.angle_gamma   90.00
#
_symmetry.space_group_name_H-M   'P 1'
#
loop_
_entity.id
_entity.type
_entity.pdbx_description
1 polymer ?
#
loop_
_entity_poly.entity_id
_entity_poly.type
_entity_poly.pdbx_seq_one_letter_code
_entity_poly.pdbx_strand_id
1 'polypeptide(L)'
;MKHTLNRKLISFTLLLMTGLFCNSATAQTYLYFQDSPSGDYYEFSWMELTAPSELERMGSELRRFPVEVNTPAVQGTNCLRLKWKSVAGGDWIAIAAGLNWTDKNLTNTDTLIFWLRSVEGLNSSNLPHIFMEDVSNVKTTKHSFSAWCSNLAPGVWNRVAIPMSMFLNYGDPVDFTRIKTI
;
A
#
# COMPACT_ATOMS: atom_id res chain seq x y z
N MET A 1 -13.90 -25.81 69.54
CA MET A 1 -13.02 -24.83 68.88
C MET A 1 -12.04 -25.57 67.96
N LYS A 2 -12.39 -25.77 66.69
CA LYS A 2 -11.50 -26.15 65.59
C LYS A 2 -12.12 -25.59 64.30
N HIS A 3 -11.64 -24.44 63.83
CA HIS A 3 -12.01 -23.89 62.54
C HIS A 3 -11.23 -24.64 61.46
N THR A 4 -11.93 -25.47 60.68
CA THR A 4 -11.40 -26.05 59.45
C THR A 4 -11.39 -24.97 58.37
N LEU A 5 -10.19 -24.45 58.09
CA LEU A 5 -9.93 -23.51 57.01
C LEU A 5 -10.29 -24.19 55.68
N ASN A 6 -11.25 -23.61 54.96
CA ASN A 6 -11.85 -24.16 53.75
C ASN A 6 -10.84 -24.09 52.59
N ARG A 7 -9.97 -25.11 52.48
CA ARG A 7 -8.90 -25.23 51.47
C ARG A 7 -9.35 -25.16 50.00
N LYS A 8 -10.66 -25.15 49.72
CA LYS A 8 -11.20 -25.02 48.36
C LYS A 8 -11.34 -23.58 47.87
N LEU A 9 -11.21 -22.57 48.74
CA LEU A 9 -11.35 -21.17 48.33
C LEU A 9 -10.06 -20.51 47.83
N ILE A 10 -8.89 -21.14 48.02
CA ILE A 10 -7.60 -20.58 47.60
C ILE A 10 -7.24 -21.00 46.16
N SER A 11 -7.83 -22.07 45.63
CA SER A 11 -7.56 -22.53 44.26
C SER A 11 -8.36 -21.79 43.18
N PHE A 12 -9.37 -20.99 43.53
CA PHE A 12 -10.16 -20.26 42.54
C PHE A 12 -9.59 -18.85 42.24
N THR A 13 -8.88 -18.24 43.19
CA THR A 13 -8.29 -16.91 43.01
C THR A 13 -7.02 -16.93 42.16
N LEU A 14 -6.31 -18.07 42.09
CA LEU A 14 -5.10 -18.21 41.29
C LEU A 14 -5.38 -18.46 39.80
N LEU A 15 -6.60 -18.90 39.43
CA LEU A 15 -6.99 -19.17 38.05
C LEU A 15 -7.57 -17.94 37.31
N LEU A 16 -7.87 -16.85 38.03
CA LEU A 16 -8.45 -15.63 37.44
C LEU A 16 -7.40 -14.58 37.02
N MET A 17 -6.14 -14.77 37.36
CA MET A 17 -5.05 -13.81 37.09
C MET A 17 -4.19 -14.17 35.85
N THR A 18 -4.47 -15.27 35.14
CA THR A 18 -3.64 -15.76 34.02
C THR A 18 -4.15 -15.38 32.61
N GLY A 19 -5.22 -14.59 32.48
CA GLY A 19 -5.92 -14.46 31.20
C GLY A 19 -5.80 -13.14 30.43
N LEU A 20 -5.11 -12.11 30.95
CA LEU A 20 -5.03 -10.80 30.30
C LEU A 20 -3.59 -10.40 29.98
N PHE A 21 -2.81 -11.33 29.42
CA PHE A 21 -1.75 -10.92 28.50
C PHE A 21 -2.42 -10.58 27.17
N CYS A 22 -2.91 -9.34 27.07
CA CYS A 22 -3.19 -8.75 25.78
C CYS A 22 -1.82 -8.61 25.09
N ASN A 23 -1.42 -9.61 24.31
CA ASN A 23 -0.29 -9.47 23.41
C ASN A 23 -0.66 -8.34 22.46
N SER A 24 -0.12 -7.15 22.69
CA SER A 24 -0.13 -6.09 21.68
C SER A 24 0.65 -6.62 20.50
N ALA A 25 -0.04 -7.24 19.55
CA ALA A 25 0.54 -7.64 18.28
C ALA A 25 1.02 -6.34 17.62
N THR A 26 2.34 -6.14 17.57
CA THR A 26 2.93 -5.05 16.81
C THR A 26 2.73 -5.37 15.33
N ALA A 27 1.68 -4.82 14.72
CA ALA A 27 1.51 -4.91 13.28
C ALA A 27 2.59 -4.06 12.61
N GLN A 28 3.52 -4.71 11.91
CA GLN A 28 4.55 -4.01 11.14
C GLN A 28 3.89 -3.34 9.94
N THR A 29 3.95 -2.01 9.89
CA THR A 29 3.46 -1.22 8.75
C THR A 29 4.64 -0.73 7.94
N TYR A 30 4.60 -0.99 6.64
CA TYR A 30 5.57 -0.48 5.69
C TYR A 30 4.92 0.60 4.81
N LEU A 31 5.55 1.78 4.77
CA LEU A 31 5.06 2.90 3.98
C LEU A 31 5.89 3.05 2.70
N TYR A 32 5.21 2.97 1.56
CA TYR A 32 5.76 3.30 0.23
C TYR A 32 5.44 4.74 -0.19
N PHE A 33 4.42 5.34 0.42
CA PHE A 33 4.15 6.77 0.34
C PHE A 33 3.37 7.18 1.60
N GLN A 34 3.67 8.37 2.12
CA GLN A 34 2.86 9.03 3.14
C GLN A 34 2.81 10.53 2.83
N ASP A 35 3.98 11.11 2.62
CA ASP A 35 4.18 12.51 2.29
C ASP A 35 5.36 12.64 1.33
N SER A 36 5.23 13.56 0.37
CA SER A 36 6.36 14.10 -0.36
C SER A 36 6.99 15.26 0.41
N PRO A 37 8.33 15.31 0.56
CA PRO A 37 9.03 16.48 1.09
C PRO A 37 8.93 17.72 0.18
N SER A 38 8.64 17.53 -1.11
CA SER A 38 8.47 18.58 -2.12
C SER A 38 7.00 18.67 -2.55
N GLY A 39 6.52 19.89 -2.80
CA GLY A 39 5.19 20.15 -3.35
C GLY A 39 5.08 19.94 -4.87
N ASP A 40 6.20 19.76 -5.59
CA ASP A 40 6.20 19.67 -7.04
C ASP A 40 6.08 18.23 -7.54
N TYR A 41 6.99 17.37 -7.07
CA TYR A 41 7.06 15.97 -7.47
C TYR A 41 7.69 15.11 -6.37
N TYR A 42 7.42 13.81 -6.41
CA TYR A 42 7.97 12.87 -5.42
C TYR A 42 9.31 12.30 -5.86
N GLU A 43 10.39 12.64 -5.16
CA GLU A 43 11.76 12.22 -5.50
C GLU A 43 11.95 10.69 -5.47
N PHE A 44 11.21 9.99 -4.62
CA PHE A 44 11.28 8.53 -4.48
C PHE A 44 10.26 7.82 -5.37
N SER A 45 10.13 8.27 -6.62
CA SER A 45 9.26 7.66 -7.62
C SER A 45 9.93 7.48 -8.97
N TRP A 46 9.41 6.58 -9.78
CA TRP A 46 9.85 6.42 -11.17
C TRP A 46 8.66 6.15 -12.07
N MET A 47 8.67 6.72 -13.27
CA MET A 47 7.59 6.63 -14.23
C MET A 47 8.14 6.47 -15.63
N GLU A 48 7.55 5.56 -16.39
CA GLU A 48 7.92 5.27 -17.77
C GLU A 48 6.71 5.40 -18.68
N LEU A 49 6.96 5.83 -19.92
CA LEU A 49 5.93 6.05 -20.92
C LEU A 49 6.41 5.55 -22.28
N THR A 50 5.56 4.75 -22.93
CA THR A 50 5.68 4.35 -24.31
C THR A 50 4.45 4.86 -25.07
N ALA A 51 4.68 5.74 -26.06
CA ALA A 51 3.63 6.25 -26.92
C ALA A 51 2.95 5.12 -27.72
N PRO A 52 1.67 5.24 -28.12
CA PRO A 52 0.80 6.43 -28.05
C PRO A 52 0.03 6.61 -26.73
N SER A 53 0.36 5.87 -25.67
CA SER A 53 -0.17 6.19 -24.33
C SER A 53 0.29 7.58 -23.89
N GLU A 54 -0.40 8.15 -22.89
CA GLU A 54 -0.05 9.43 -22.29
C GLU A 54 0.09 9.25 -20.77
N LEU A 55 1.06 9.94 -20.16
CA LEU A 55 1.29 9.93 -18.73
C LEU A 55 1.88 11.27 -18.29
N GLU A 56 1.20 11.95 -17.36
CA GLU A 56 1.71 13.16 -16.73
C GLU A 56 2.88 12.80 -15.82
N ARG A 57 4.04 13.43 -16.07
CA ARG A 57 5.29 13.17 -15.36
C ARG A 57 6.00 14.50 -15.10
N MET A 58 6.71 14.57 -14.00
CA MET A 58 7.48 15.75 -13.55
C MET A 58 8.96 15.41 -13.36
N GLY A 59 9.74 16.41 -12.97
CA GLY A 59 11.20 16.34 -12.82
C GLY A 59 11.93 16.53 -14.15
N SER A 60 13.23 16.81 -14.07
CA SER A 60 14.09 17.07 -15.23
C SER A 60 14.10 15.92 -16.24
N GLU A 61 14.00 14.68 -15.76
CA GLU A 61 13.96 13.48 -16.60
C GLU A 61 12.54 13.11 -17.06
N LEU A 62 11.50 13.82 -16.61
CA LEU A 62 10.10 13.47 -16.82
C LEU A 62 9.80 12.03 -16.37
N ARG A 63 10.19 11.70 -15.14
CA ARG A 63 10.03 10.35 -14.56
C ARG A 63 9.43 10.33 -13.17
N ARG A 64 8.98 11.46 -12.64
CA ARG A 64 8.51 11.56 -11.25
C ARG A 64 7.00 11.76 -11.20
N PHE A 65 6.37 11.18 -10.17
CA PHE A 65 4.99 11.50 -9.83
C PHE A 65 4.87 13.00 -9.56
N PRO A 66 3.96 13.72 -10.23
CA PRO A 66 3.52 15.01 -9.74
C PRO A 66 2.91 14.88 -8.34
N VAL A 67 3.14 15.87 -7.48
CA VAL A 67 2.52 15.96 -6.15
C VAL A 67 1.31 16.88 -6.24
N GLU A 68 0.23 16.50 -5.54
CA GLU A 68 -0.98 17.29 -5.39
C GLU A 68 -1.05 17.86 -3.97
N VAL A 69 -1.11 19.19 -3.89
CA VAL A 69 -1.09 19.96 -2.63
C VAL A 69 -2.39 20.69 -2.34
N ASN A 70 -3.26 20.86 -3.35
CA ASN A 70 -4.52 21.59 -3.20
C ASN A 70 -5.69 20.67 -2.82
N THR A 71 -5.62 19.38 -3.19
CA THR A 71 -6.58 18.38 -2.71
C THR A 71 -6.15 17.89 -1.33
N PRO A 72 -6.99 18.00 -0.29
CA PRO A 72 -6.67 17.46 1.02
C PRO A 72 -6.40 15.95 0.96
N ALA A 73 -5.21 15.54 1.42
CA ALA A 73 -4.85 14.14 1.53
C ALA A 73 -5.62 13.46 2.66
N VAL A 74 -5.81 12.14 2.57
CA VAL A 74 -6.44 11.36 3.66
C VAL A 74 -5.58 11.35 4.92
N GLN A 75 -4.27 11.31 4.73
CA GLN A 75 -3.26 11.34 5.77
C GLN A 75 -2.08 12.18 5.26
N GLY A 76 -1.39 12.85 6.18
CA GLY A 76 -0.26 13.71 5.84
C GLY A 76 -0.70 15.06 5.29
N THR A 77 0.09 15.58 4.37
CA THR A 77 0.04 16.96 3.87
C THR A 77 -0.19 17.02 2.36
N ASN A 78 0.14 15.98 1.61
CA ASN A 78 -0.01 15.92 0.16
C ASN A 78 -0.29 14.49 -0.34
N CYS A 79 -0.63 14.36 -1.61
CA CYS A 79 -0.85 13.06 -2.25
C CYS A 79 -0.19 13.00 -3.64
N LEU A 80 -0.02 11.80 -4.17
CA LEU A 80 0.51 11.61 -5.53
C LEU A 80 -0.62 11.78 -6.55
N ARG A 81 -0.33 12.48 -7.65
CA ARG A 81 -1.26 12.68 -8.76
C ARG A 81 -0.89 11.76 -9.91
N LEU A 82 -1.81 10.87 -10.28
CA LEU A 82 -1.68 10.01 -11.45
C LEU A 82 -2.68 10.46 -12.52
N LYS A 83 -2.19 10.97 -13.64
CA LYS A 83 -2.99 11.32 -14.82
C LYS A 83 -2.43 10.60 -16.03
N TRP A 84 -3.24 9.75 -16.66
CA TRP A 84 -2.80 8.86 -17.72
C TRP A 84 -3.89 8.65 -18.77
N LYS A 85 -3.48 8.08 -19.91
CA LYS A 85 -4.36 7.52 -20.92
C LYS A 85 -3.68 6.29 -21.52
N SER A 86 -4.29 5.13 -21.34
CA SER A 86 -3.82 3.89 -21.96
C SER A 86 -4.33 3.81 -23.39
N VAL A 87 -3.42 3.63 -24.35
CA VAL A 87 -3.75 3.51 -25.77
C VAL A 87 -3.10 2.24 -26.33
N ALA A 88 -3.82 1.51 -27.19
CA ALA A 88 -3.30 0.30 -27.82
C ALA A 88 -1.99 0.61 -28.58
N GLY A 89 -0.99 -0.26 -28.40
CA GLY A 89 0.37 -0.08 -28.93
C GLY A 89 1.28 0.79 -28.05
N GLY A 90 0.78 1.37 -26.96
CA GLY A 90 1.55 2.11 -25.97
C GLY A 90 1.54 1.41 -24.62
N ASP A 91 2.31 1.94 -23.67
CA ASP A 91 2.38 1.45 -22.29
C ASP A 91 2.79 2.58 -21.35
N TRP A 92 2.58 2.38 -20.06
CA TRP A 92 3.12 3.23 -19.03
C TRP A 92 3.28 2.46 -17.72
N ILE A 93 4.22 2.92 -16.90
CA ILE A 93 4.46 2.40 -15.56
C ILE A 93 4.65 3.59 -14.63
N ALA A 94 4.16 3.47 -13.40
CA ALA A 94 4.41 4.43 -12.35
C ALA A 94 4.61 3.67 -11.03
N ILE A 95 5.71 3.96 -10.34
CA ILE A 95 6.09 3.31 -9.09
C ILE A 95 6.49 4.33 -8.04
N ALA A 96 6.17 4.02 -6.79
CA ALA A 96 6.61 4.79 -5.62
C ALA A 96 7.42 3.90 -4.67
N ALA A 97 8.50 4.45 -4.14
CA ALA A 97 9.32 3.87 -3.12
C ALA A 97 9.13 4.63 -1.81
N GLY A 98 9.32 3.95 -0.68
CA GLY A 98 9.45 4.67 0.59
C GLY A 98 10.66 5.61 0.58
N LEU A 99 10.72 6.53 1.54
CA LEU A 99 11.83 7.49 1.68
C LEU A 99 13.18 6.76 1.63
N ASN A 100 14.13 7.41 0.94
CA ASN A 100 15.49 6.90 0.71
C ASN A 100 15.56 5.57 -0.06
N TRP A 101 14.51 5.20 -0.81
CA TRP A 101 14.46 3.95 -1.57
C TRP A 101 14.65 2.69 -0.69
N THR A 102 14.20 2.77 0.56
CA THR A 102 14.42 1.71 1.55
C THR A 102 13.56 0.48 1.20
N ASP A 103 14.22 -0.66 0.98
CA ASP A 103 13.56 -1.95 0.75
C ASP A 103 12.88 -2.49 2.01
N LYS A 104 11.89 -3.36 1.80
CA LYS A 104 11.01 -3.89 2.84
C LYS A 104 10.84 -5.40 2.66
N ASN A 105 10.80 -6.11 3.79
CA ASN A 105 10.49 -7.52 3.82
C ASN A 105 8.98 -7.72 3.95
N LEU A 106 8.33 -8.06 2.84
CA LEU A 106 6.88 -8.24 2.77
C LEU A 106 6.43 -9.69 3.02
N THR A 107 7.35 -10.62 3.30
CA THR A 107 7.00 -12.06 3.40
C THR A 107 5.99 -12.40 4.49
N ASN A 108 5.89 -11.57 5.54
CA ASN A 108 4.96 -11.74 6.66
C ASN A 108 3.88 -10.63 6.71
N THR A 109 3.54 -10.03 5.57
CA THR A 109 2.49 -9.01 5.46
C THR A 109 1.16 -9.60 5.01
N ASP A 110 0.05 -8.98 5.41
CA ASP A 110 -1.30 -9.49 5.12
C ASP A 110 -2.08 -8.66 4.09
N THR A 111 -1.85 -7.34 4.06
CA THR A 111 -2.69 -6.39 3.33
C THR A 111 -1.87 -5.25 2.77
N LEU A 112 -2.05 -4.95 1.49
CA LEU A 112 -1.66 -3.70 0.87
C LEU A 112 -2.82 -2.71 0.97
N ILE A 113 -2.58 -1.54 1.55
CA ILE A 113 -3.60 -0.50 1.75
C ILE A 113 -3.15 0.80 1.09
N PHE A 114 -4.06 1.43 0.35
CA PHE A 114 -3.89 2.78 -0.17
C PHE A 114 -5.25 3.45 -0.35
N TRP A 115 -5.24 4.76 -0.60
CA TRP A 115 -6.45 5.55 -0.84
C TRP A 115 -6.44 6.08 -2.27
N LEU A 116 -7.57 5.95 -2.96
CA LEU A 116 -7.77 6.49 -4.30
C LEU A 116 -8.85 7.55 -4.30
N ARG A 117 -8.64 8.62 -5.06
CA ARG A 117 -9.64 9.62 -5.36
C ARG A 117 -9.59 9.94 -6.84
N SER A 118 -10.72 9.80 -7.53
CA SER A 118 -10.86 10.28 -8.90
C SER A 118 -11.43 11.70 -8.89
N VAL A 119 -10.93 12.57 -9.77
CA VAL A 119 -11.46 13.93 -9.95
C VAL A 119 -12.85 13.87 -10.59
N GLU A 120 -13.03 13.03 -11.62
CA GLU A 120 -14.23 12.97 -12.47
C GLU A 120 -15.06 11.68 -12.25
N GLY A 121 -14.62 10.84 -11.31
CA GLY A 121 -15.11 9.46 -11.17
C GLY A 121 -14.35 8.49 -12.08
N LEU A 122 -14.43 7.19 -11.80
CA LEU A 122 -13.74 6.17 -12.61
C LEU A 122 -14.42 4.81 -12.45
N ASN A 123 -14.69 4.12 -13.56
CA ASN A 123 -15.18 2.74 -13.51
C ASN A 123 -14.06 1.81 -13.02
N SER A 124 -14.38 0.82 -12.18
CA SER A 124 -13.40 -0.12 -11.64
C SER A 124 -12.69 -0.94 -12.73
N SER A 125 -13.33 -1.16 -13.88
CA SER A 125 -12.70 -1.81 -15.05
C SER A 125 -11.56 -0.99 -15.66
N ASN A 126 -11.53 0.32 -15.40
CA ASN A 126 -10.56 1.26 -15.95
C ASN A 126 -9.47 1.63 -14.93
N LEU A 127 -9.50 1.01 -13.74
CA LEU A 127 -8.43 1.17 -12.77
C LEU A 127 -7.10 0.65 -13.34
N PRO A 128 -5.96 1.26 -12.97
CA PRO A 128 -4.65 0.69 -13.24
C PRO A 128 -4.52 -0.73 -12.70
N HIS A 129 -3.56 -1.46 -13.25
CA HIS A 129 -3.07 -2.67 -12.59
C HIS A 129 -2.00 -2.29 -11.58
N ILE A 130 -1.82 -3.13 -10.57
CA ILE A 130 -0.82 -2.95 -9.52
C ILE A 130 0.21 -4.09 -9.58
N PHE A 131 1.45 -3.79 -9.23
CA PHE A 131 2.55 -4.76 -9.17
C PHE A 131 3.56 -4.32 -8.11
N MET A 132 4.58 -5.13 -7.86
CA MET A 132 5.69 -4.79 -6.97
C MET A 132 7.01 -5.04 -7.67
N GLU A 133 8.07 -4.37 -7.22
CA GLU A 133 9.42 -4.57 -7.74
C GLU A 133 10.43 -4.77 -6.60
N ASP A 134 11.26 -5.81 -6.74
CA ASP A 134 12.38 -6.03 -5.83
C ASP A 134 13.61 -5.17 -6.16
N VAL A 135 14.60 -5.20 -5.28
CA VAL A 135 15.86 -4.46 -5.46
C VAL A 135 16.63 -4.85 -6.73
N SER A 136 16.37 -6.04 -7.29
CA SER A 136 16.98 -6.55 -8.52
C SER A 136 16.20 -6.16 -9.79
N ASN A 137 15.15 -5.34 -9.67
CA ASN A 137 14.23 -4.95 -10.73
C ASN A 137 13.35 -6.08 -11.28
N VAL A 138 13.23 -7.19 -10.55
CA VAL A 138 12.26 -8.24 -10.89
C VAL A 138 10.89 -7.75 -10.44
N LYS A 139 9.91 -7.80 -11.36
CA LYS A 139 8.55 -7.32 -11.13
C LYS A 139 7.61 -8.48 -10.94
N THR A 140 6.61 -8.31 -10.09
CA THR A 140 5.48 -9.24 -10.05
C THR A 140 4.69 -9.13 -11.35
N THR A 141 3.84 -10.12 -11.60
CA THR A 141 2.75 -9.97 -12.55
C THR A 141 1.89 -8.75 -12.16
N LYS A 142 1.38 -8.04 -13.16
CA LYS A 142 0.47 -6.90 -12.97
C LYS A 142 -0.94 -7.44 -12.70
N HIS A 143 -1.52 -7.11 -11.55
CA HIS A 143 -2.84 -7.58 -11.13
C HIS A 143 -3.89 -6.47 -11.19
N SER A 144 -5.10 -6.82 -11.64
CA SER A 144 -6.26 -5.96 -11.41
C SER A 144 -6.64 -6.03 -9.94
N PHE A 145 -6.91 -4.87 -9.33
CA PHE A 145 -7.45 -4.79 -7.96
C PHE A 145 -8.93 -4.39 -7.93
N SER A 146 -9.62 -4.46 -9.07
CA SER A 146 -11.04 -4.11 -9.20
C SER A 146 -11.96 -4.94 -8.30
N ALA A 147 -11.55 -6.14 -7.88
CA ALA A 147 -12.29 -6.94 -6.91
C ALA A 147 -12.32 -6.34 -5.49
N TRP A 148 -11.39 -5.43 -5.16
CA TRP A 148 -11.31 -4.74 -3.86
C TRP A 148 -11.58 -3.23 -3.97
N CYS A 149 -11.96 -2.75 -5.15
CA CYS A 149 -12.24 -1.34 -5.40
C CYS A 149 -13.43 -1.20 -6.36
N SER A 150 -14.56 -0.75 -5.85
CA SER A 150 -15.73 -0.39 -6.66
C SER A 150 -15.46 0.84 -7.52
N ASN A 151 -16.43 1.20 -8.37
CA ASN A 151 -16.39 2.47 -9.11
C ASN A 151 -16.10 3.64 -8.16
N LEU A 152 -15.17 4.50 -8.55
CA LEU A 152 -14.81 5.69 -7.80
C LEU A 152 -15.82 6.79 -8.12
N ALA A 153 -16.47 7.33 -7.08
CA ALA A 153 -17.25 8.54 -7.20
C ALA A 153 -16.33 9.77 -7.38
N PRO A 154 -16.76 10.80 -8.13
CA PRO A 154 -15.99 12.04 -8.27
C PRO A 154 -15.72 12.69 -6.92
N GLY A 155 -14.46 13.04 -6.67
CA GLY A 155 -14.04 13.82 -5.52
C GLY A 155 -13.98 13.08 -4.18
N VAL A 156 -14.28 11.78 -4.13
CA VAL A 156 -14.34 10.99 -2.89
C VAL A 156 -13.08 10.13 -2.74
N TRP A 157 -12.49 10.14 -1.53
CA TRP A 157 -11.43 9.23 -1.15
C TRP A 157 -12.00 7.84 -0.82
N ASN A 158 -11.46 6.81 -1.46
CA ASN A 158 -11.87 5.42 -1.32
C ASN A 158 -10.67 4.61 -0.81
N ARG A 159 -10.86 3.91 0.31
CA ARG A 159 -9.83 3.01 0.84
C ARG A 159 -9.85 1.71 0.05
N VAL A 160 -8.70 1.32 -0.48
CA VAL A 160 -8.48 0.03 -1.12
C VAL A 160 -7.64 -0.83 -0.18
N ALA A 161 -8.04 -2.09 0.00
CA ALA A 161 -7.32 -3.06 0.81
C ALA A 161 -7.24 -4.39 0.06
N ILE A 162 -6.04 -4.74 -0.40
CA ILE A 162 -5.77 -5.92 -1.22
C ILE A 162 -5.03 -6.94 -0.34
N PRO A 163 -5.46 -8.21 -0.29
CA PRO A 163 -4.74 -9.23 0.44
C PRO A 163 -3.37 -9.48 -0.22
N MET A 164 -2.30 -9.46 0.57
CA MET A 164 -0.95 -9.73 0.10
C MET A 164 -0.78 -11.14 -0.48
N SER A 165 -1.64 -12.07 -0.10
CA SER A 165 -1.70 -13.41 -0.70
C SER A 165 -1.94 -13.39 -2.21
N MET A 166 -2.52 -12.33 -2.78
CA MET A 166 -2.58 -12.13 -4.23
C MET A 166 -1.19 -12.20 -4.86
N PHE A 167 -0.20 -11.54 -4.25
CA PHE A 167 1.16 -11.45 -4.78
C PHE A 167 2.01 -12.62 -4.27
N LEU A 168 1.98 -12.88 -2.96
CA LEU A 168 2.84 -13.87 -2.30
C LEU A 168 2.57 -15.31 -2.80
N ASN A 169 1.34 -15.61 -3.22
CA ASN A 169 0.97 -16.95 -3.68
C ASN A 169 0.91 -17.06 -5.22
N TYR A 170 1.21 -16.00 -5.97
CA TYR A 170 1.09 -16.03 -7.43
C TYR A 170 2.20 -16.88 -8.08
N GLY A 171 3.38 -16.94 -7.46
CA GLY A 171 4.53 -17.71 -7.95
C GLY A 171 5.49 -16.91 -8.82
N ASP A 172 5.44 -15.58 -8.80
CA ASP A 172 6.44 -14.73 -9.45
C ASP A 172 7.83 -14.94 -8.81
N PRO A 173 8.94 -14.82 -9.58
CA PRO A 173 10.31 -15.01 -9.08
C PRO A 173 10.84 -13.81 -8.28
N VAL A 174 9.96 -12.97 -7.76
CA VAL A 174 10.30 -11.75 -7.02
C VAL A 174 10.80 -12.08 -5.61
N ASP A 175 11.87 -11.42 -5.16
CA ASP A 175 12.32 -11.52 -3.78
C ASP A 175 11.48 -10.63 -2.85
N PHE A 176 10.42 -11.20 -2.28
CA PHE A 176 9.55 -10.52 -1.32
C PHE A 176 10.25 -10.16 0.01
N THR A 177 11.48 -10.61 0.26
CA THR A 177 12.25 -10.14 1.41
C THR A 177 12.87 -8.75 1.17
N ARG A 178 12.87 -8.27 -0.09
CA ARG A 178 13.54 -7.05 -0.53
C ARG A 178 12.75 -6.26 -1.58
N ILE A 179 11.51 -5.88 -1.26
CA ILE A 179 10.67 -5.06 -2.14
C ILE A 179 11.00 -3.58 -1.98
N LYS A 180 11.36 -2.90 -3.07
CA LYS A 180 11.69 -1.47 -3.06
C LYS A 180 10.55 -0.57 -3.50
N THR A 181 9.68 -1.03 -4.40
CA THR A 181 8.59 -0.21 -4.94
C THR A 181 7.30 -0.99 -5.12
N ILE A 182 6.20 -0.23 -5.15
CA ILE A 182 4.85 -0.63 -5.56
C ILE A 182 4.39 0.34 -6.65
#